data_AF-A0A2N1RN23-F1
#
_entry.id   AF-A0A2N1RN23-F1
#
_cell.length_a   1.000
_cell.length_b   1.000
_cell.length_c   1.000
_cell.angle_alpha   90.00
_cell.angle_beta   90.00
_cell.angle_gamma   90.00
#
_symmetry.space_group_name_H-M   'P 1'
#
loop_
_entity.id
_entity.type
_entity.pdbx_description
1 polymer ?
#
loop_
_entity_poly.entity_id
_entity_poly.type
_entity_poly.pdbx_seq_one_letter_code
_entity_poly.pdbx_strand_id
1 'polypeptide(L)' 'KEKPGTLDELADRMLIYPSHPTIFVKYWEKAMIIKHLDRLVKNGAAETADDGRYYSR' A
#
# COMPACT_ATOMS: atom_id res chain seq x y z
N LYS A 1 5.85 13.01 -8.47
CA LYS A 1 6.47 11.71 -8.17
C LYS A 1 6.22 11.42 -6.70
N GLU A 2 5.32 10.49 -6.39
CA GLU A 2 5.17 10.07 -5.00
C GLU A 2 6.43 9.33 -4.54
N LYS A 3 6.78 9.48 -3.27
CA LYS A 3 7.94 8.78 -2.70
C LYS A 3 7.62 7.29 -2.55
N PRO A 4 8.57 6.39 -2.85
CA PRO A 4 8.41 4.99 -2.53
C PRO A 4 8.18 4.82 -1.04
N GLY A 5 7.30 3.89 -0.67
CA GLY A 5 6.87 3.71 0.71
C GLY A 5 6.65 2.26 1.07
N THR A 6 6.71 1.98 2.36
CA THR A 6 6.35 0.67 2.92
C THR A 6 4.83 0.49 3.00
N LEU A 7 4.37 -0.73 3.19
CA LEU A 7 2.95 -1.01 3.41
C LEU A 7 2.36 -0.20 4.58
N ASP A 8 3.13 -0.03 5.65
CA ASP A 8 2.69 0.72 6.83
C ASP A 8 2.53 2.21 6.52
N GLU A 9 3.51 2.79 5.82
CA GLU A 9 3.48 4.19 5.38
C GLU A 9 2.35 4.44 4.37
N LEU A 10 2.00 3.45 3.55
CA LEU A 10 0.86 3.52 2.63
C LEU A 10 -0.47 3.42 3.38
N ALA A 11 -0.57 2.53 4.37
CA ALA A 11 -1.79 2.39 5.18
C ALA A 11 -2.07 3.61 6.07
N ASP A 12 -1.03 4.31 6.53
CA ASP A 12 -1.16 5.54 7.31
C ASP A 12 -1.77 6.70 6.50
N ARG A 13 -1.75 6.61 5.17
CA ARG A 13 -2.42 7.59 4.29
C ARG A 13 -3.93 7.37 4.17
N MET A 14 -4.45 6.25 4.70
CA MET A 14 -5.88 5.89 4.67
C MET A 14 -6.49 6.03 3.26
N LEU A 15 -5.85 5.42 2.27
CA LEU A 15 -6.18 5.51 0.85
C LEU A 15 -7.54 4.88 0.53
N ILE A 16 -7.97 3.88 1.30
CA ILE A 16 -9.16 3.06 1.03
C ILE A 16 -10.28 3.36 2.02
N TYR A 17 -9.96 3.44 3.32
CA TYR A 17 -10.94 3.69 4.38
C TYR A 17 -10.62 4.98 5.15
N PRO A 18 -11.01 6.17 4.64
CA PRO A 18 -10.64 7.47 5.24
C PRO A 18 -11.40 7.82 6.54
N SER A 19 -12.34 7.00 7.01
CA SER A 19 -13.18 7.30 8.18
C SER A 19 -13.14 6.16 9.22
N HIS A 20 -13.11 6.53 10.51
CA HIS A 20 -13.08 5.63 11.68
C HIS A 20 -11.83 4.72 11.75
N PRO A 21 -10.63 5.28 12.01
CA PRO A 21 -9.40 4.50 12.15
C PRO A 21 -9.42 3.68 13.46
N THR A 22 -10.06 2.52 13.41
CA THR A 22 -9.88 1.48 14.41
C THR A 22 -8.72 0.57 14.01
N ILE A 23 -8.19 -0.21 14.95
CA ILE A 23 -7.14 -1.20 14.67
C ILE A 23 -7.59 -2.16 13.56
N PHE A 24 -8.87 -2.55 13.55
CA PHE A 24 -9.43 -3.39 12.50
C PHE A 24 -9.45 -2.70 11.14
N VAL A 25 -9.82 -1.42 11.09
CA VAL A 25 -9.79 -0.65 9.83
C VAL A 25 -8.36 -0.54 9.30
N LYS A 26 -7.36 -0.29 10.15
CA LYS A 26 -5.95 -0.26 9.75
C LYS A 26 -5.46 -1.63 9.23
N TYR A 27 -5.94 -2.73 9.83
CA TYR A 27 -5.66 -4.09 9.34
C TYR A 27 -6.25 -4.31 7.93
N TRP A 28 -7.52 -3.95 7.72
CA TRP A 28 -8.18 -4.08 6.43
C TRP A 28 -7.56 -3.19 5.35
N GLU A 29 -7.17 -1.96 5.73
CA GLU A 29 -6.43 -1.04 4.87
C GLU A 29 -5.16 -1.71 4.32
N LYS A 30 -4.31 -2.28 5.20
CA LYS A 30 -3.11 -3.02 4.78
C LYS A 30 -3.44 -4.20 3.87
N ALA A 31 -4.45 -5.00 4.21
CA ALA A 31 -4.84 -6.17 3.42
C ALA A 31 -5.29 -5.78 2.00
N MET A 32 -6.01 -4.66 1.87
CA MET A 32 -6.48 -4.16 0.58
C MET A 32 -5.37 -3.50 -0.23
N ILE A 33 -4.47 -2.77 0.42
CA ILE A 33 -3.27 -2.19 -0.21
C ILE A 33 -2.38 -3.30 -0.77
N ILE A 34 -2.10 -4.38 -0.03
CA ILE A 34 -1.32 -5.52 -0.53
C ILE A 34 -1.92 -6.07 -1.83
N LYS A 35 -3.24 -6.31 -1.86
CA LYS A 35 -3.91 -6.83 -3.06
C LYS A 35 -3.79 -5.88 -4.26
N HIS A 36 -3.85 -4.57 -4.01
CA HIS A 36 -3.67 -3.57 -5.06
C HIS A 36 -2.22 -3.53 -5.57
N LEU A 37 -1.25 -3.57 -4.67
CA LEU A 37 0.16 -3.58 -5.02
C LEU A 37 0.54 -4.84 -5.80
N ASP A 38 0.07 -6.02 -5.38
CA ASP A 38 0.28 -7.28 -6.13
C ASP A 38 -0.26 -7.19 -7.56
N ARG A 39 -1.47 -6.61 -7.74
CA ARG A 39 -2.03 -6.36 -9.07
C ARG A 39 -1.17 -5.37 -9.88
N LEU A 40 -0.68 -4.30 -9.25
CA LEU A 40 0.15 -3.28 -9.93
C LEU A 40 1.51 -3.85 -10.34
N VAL A 41 2.13 -4.66 -9.49
CA VAL A 41 3.39 -5.36 -9.80
C VAL A 41 3.19 -6.34 -10.95
N LYS A 42 2.13 -7.15 -10.93
CA LYS A 42 1.78 -8.06 -12.03
C LYS A 42 1.56 -7.34 -13.36
N ASN A 43 1.02 -6.12 -13.31
CA ASN A 43 0.79 -5.29 -14.49
C ASN A 43 2.01 -4.45 -14.90
N GLY A 44 3.15 -4.58 -14.20
CA GLY A 44 4.37 -3.82 -14.47
C GLY A 44 4.26 -2.32 -14.15
N ALA A 45 3.25 -1.92 -13.39
CA ALA A 45 3.00 -0.52 -12.98
C ALA A 45 3.66 -0.17 -11.63
N ALA A 46 4.10 -1.18 -10.87
CA ALA A 46 4.86 -1.01 -9.65
C ALA A 46 5.97 -2.06 -9.54
N GLU A 47 6.97 -1.78 -8.71
CA GLU A 47 8.05 -2.71 -8.38
C GLU A 47 8.23 -2.77 -6.85
N THR A 48 8.58 -3.96 -6.36
CA THR A 48 8.91 -4.19 -4.94
C THR A 48 10.41 -4.32 -4.82
N ALA A 49 11.04 -3.57 -3.90
CA ALA A 49 12.46 -3.72 -3.59
C ALA A 49 12.68 -4.66 -2.40
N ASP A 50 13.92 -5.14 -2.25
CA ASP A 50 14.35 -6.06 -1.19
C ASP A 50 14.19 -5.46 0.23
N ASP A 51 14.07 -4.14 0.34
CA ASP A 51 13.83 -3.43 1.61
C ASP A 51 12.34 -3.35 1.99
N GLY A 52 11.45 -3.98 1.22
CA GLY A 52 10.00 -4.00 1.46
C GLY A 52 9.28 -2.72 1.02
N ARG A 53 9.93 -1.85 0.24
CA ARG A 53 9.31 -0.64 -0.33
C ARG A 53 8.71 -0.90 -1.71
N TYR A 54 7.65 -0.16 -2.01
CA TYR A 54 7.00 -0.16 -3.31
C TYR A 54 7.30 1.12 -4.09
N TYR A 55 7.62 0.96 -5.37
CA TYR A 55 7.98 2.02 -6.31
C TYR A 55 6.95 2.10 -7.43
N SER A 56 6.53 3.31 -7.81
CA SER A 56 5.79 3.52 -9.06
C SER A 56 6.77 3.50 -10.24
N ARG A 57 6.47 2.73 -11.28
CA ARG A 57 7.27 2.73 -12.51
C ARG A 57 7.12 4.03 -13.31
#